data_AF-A0A2A6PNS4-F1
#
_entry.id   AF-A0A2A6PNS4-F1
#
_cell.length_a   1.000
_cell.length_b   1.000
_cell.length_c   1.000
_cell.angle_alpha   90.00
_cell.angle_beta   90.00
_cell.angle_gamma   90.00
#
_symmetry.space_group_name_H-M   'P 1'
#
loop_
_entity.id
_entity.type
_entity.pdbx_description
1 polymer ?
#
loop_
_entity_poly.entity_id
_entity_poly.type
_entity_poly.pdbx_seq_one_letter_code
_entity_poly.pdbx_strand_id
1 'polypeptide(L)'
;MDQAQAVLVMFSPDDLVQLRPQFVARHEKSTEGKPQGQARPNVLFEAGLAMGRHAEKTLLVEIGSVKHFSDIGGRHMLRFNGSTASRHNLVGRLQMLRCDLDVDGRQDWLDVGDFAPTAGRPAKKKRAKR
;
A
#
# COMPACT_ATOMS: atom_id res chain seq x y z
N MET A 1 16.58 11.48 4.55
CA MET A 1 16.37 10.68 3.32
C MET A 1 17.36 11.04 2.22
N ASP A 2 18.19 12.08 2.38
CA ASP A 2 19.13 12.54 1.33
C ASP A 2 20.15 11.47 0.91
N GLN A 3 20.49 10.55 1.82
CA GLN A 3 21.39 9.42 1.59
C GLN A 3 20.67 8.16 1.07
N ALA A 4 19.34 8.17 0.94
CA ALA A 4 18.58 7.02 0.46
C ALA A 4 18.49 7.02 -1.07
N GLN A 5 18.73 5.85 -1.69
CA GLN A 5 18.59 5.68 -3.14
C GLN A 5 17.11 5.64 -3.56
N ALA A 6 16.27 4.98 -2.78
CA ALA A 6 14.83 4.89 -2.99
C ALA A 6 14.09 4.85 -1.64
N VAL A 7 12.84 5.33 -1.64
CA VAL A 7 11.92 5.23 -0.52
C VAL A 7 10.73 4.40 -0.97
N LEU A 8 10.52 3.25 -0.35
CA LEU A 8 9.37 2.38 -0.61
C LEU A 8 8.32 2.61 0.45
N VAL A 9 7.13 3.01 0.02
CA VAL A 9 5.97 3.19 0.89
C VAL A 9 4.97 2.09 0.57
N MET A 10 4.71 1.23 1.55
CA MET A 10 3.79 0.11 1.41
C MET A 10 2.42 0.49 1.97
N PHE A 11 1.41 0.48 1.11
CA PHE A 11 0.01 0.69 1.47
C PHE A 11 -0.67 -0.68 1.62
N SER A 12 -0.91 -1.06 2.85
CA SER A 12 -1.69 -2.23 3.26
C SER A 12 -3.05 -1.81 3.84
N PRO A 13 -4.11 -2.64 3.78
CA PRO A 13 -5.43 -2.32 4.31
C PRO A 13 -5.53 -2.57 5.83
N ASP A 14 -4.55 -2.10 6.61
CA ASP A 14 -4.42 -2.47 8.03
C ASP A 14 -5.41 -1.75 8.95
N ASP A 15 -5.82 -0.53 8.61
CA ASP A 15 -6.87 0.21 9.31
C ASP A 15 -8.21 0.12 8.56
N LEU A 16 -9.31 0.11 9.30
CA LEU A 16 -10.66 0.19 8.74
C LEU A 16 -11.18 1.63 8.83
N VAL A 17 -11.55 2.21 7.68
CA VAL A 17 -11.98 3.60 7.59
C VAL A 17 -13.31 3.71 6.86
N GLN A 18 -14.08 4.74 7.20
CA GLN A 18 -15.34 5.07 6.56
C GLN A 18 -15.58 6.56 6.67
N LEU A 19 -16.08 7.18 5.60
CA LEU A 19 -16.48 8.57 5.64
C LEU A 19 -17.71 8.73 6.55
N ARG A 20 -17.76 9.78 7.37
CA ARG A 20 -18.91 10.00 8.25
C ARG A 20 -20.18 10.16 7.41
N PRO A 21 -21.32 9.59 7.82
CA PRO A 21 -22.53 9.55 6.99
C PRO A 21 -22.98 10.91 6.45
N GLN A 22 -22.80 12.00 7.22
CA GLN A 22 -23.17 13.36 6.81
C GLN A 22 -22.32 13.92 5.66
N PHE A 23 -21.16 13.32 5.37
CA PHE A 23 -20.25 13.77 4.31
C PHE A 23 -20.31 12.86 3.07
N VAL A 24 -21.05 11.75 3.12
CA VAL A 24 -21.15 10.80 2.00
C VAL A 24 -22.14 11.34 0.96
N ALA A 25 -21.66 11.65 -0.25
CA ALA A 25 -22.54 12.04 -1.34
C ALA A 25 -23.40 10.85 -1.80
N ARG A 26 -24.54 11.14 -2.43
CA ARG A 26 -25.49 10.10 -2.87
C ARG A 26 -24.85 9.03 -3.78
N HIS A 27 -23.91 9.44 -4.63
CA HIS A 27 -23.21 8.57 -5.57
C HIS A 27 -22.05 7.78 -4.93
N GLU A 28 -21.63 8.13 -3.70
CA GLU A 28 -20.51 7.51 -2.99
C GLU A 28 -20.97 6.51 -1.92
N LYS A 29 -22.29 6.29 -1.79
CA LYS A 29 -22.85 5.37 -0.78
C LYS A 29 -22.33 3.93 -0.91
N SER A 30 -21.99 3.50 -2.12
CA SER A 30 -21.42 2.17 -2.38
C SER A 30 -19.91 2.09 -2.14
N THR A 31 -19.22 3.23 -2.01
CA THR A 31 -17.78 3.36 -1.84
C THR A 31 -17.45 3.99 -0.47
N GLU A 32 -17.42 5.32 -0.38
CA GLU A 32 -17.10 6.10 0.83
C GLU A 32 -18.08 5.84 1.98
N GLY A 33 -19.33 5.48 1.64
CA GLY A 33 -20.36 5.11 2.61
C GLY A 33 -20.19 3.74 3.26
N LYS A 34 -19.19 2.96 2.87
CA LYS A 34 -18.90 1.63 3.43
C LYS A 34 -17.51 1.59 4.09
N PRO A 35 -17.31 0.72 5.10
CA PRO A 35 -15.97 0.47 5.62
C PRO A 35 -15.03 -0.04 4.53
N GLN A 36 -13.84 0.54 4.45
CA GLN A 36 -12.77 0.20 3.50
C GLN A 36 -11.45 0.06 4.26
N GLY A 37 -10.53 -0.76 3.74
CA GLY A 37 -9.17 -0.86 4.28
C GLY A 37 -8.34 0.36 3.90
N GLN A 38 -7.49 0.85 4.79
CA GLN A 38 -6.58 1.97 4.54
C GLN A 38 -5.22 1.68 5.18
N ALA A 39 -4.16 2.25 4.59
CA ALA A 39 -2.86 2.31 5.24
C ALA A 39 -2.96 3.09 6.56
N ARG A 40 -2.16 2.66 7.56
CA ARG A 40 -2.06 3.32 8.86
C ARG A 40 -1.77 4.83 8.70
N PRO A 41 -2.32 5.71 9.55
CA PRO A 41 -2.06 7.16 9.48
C PRO A 41 -0.56 7.53 9.46
N ASN A 42 0.28 6.79 10.20
CA ASN A 42 1.73 7.01 10.20
C ASN A 42 2.33 6.78 8.80
N VAL A 43 1.89 5.73 8.10
CA VAL A 43 2.32 5.43 6.74
C VAL A 43 1.87 6.52 5.78
N LEU A 44 0.62 7.00 5.89
CA LEU A 44 0.11 8.10 5.07
C LEU A 44 0.91 9.40 5.29
N PHE A 45 1.26 9.69 6.54
CA PHE A 45 2.04 10.87 6.90
C PHE A 45 3.47 10.81 6.34
N GLU A 46 4.15 9.68 6.53
CA GLU A 46 5.49 9.44 5.99
C GLU A 46 5.50 9.43 4.46
N ALA A 47 4.46 8.87 3.83
CA ALA A 47 4.26 8.91 2.39
C ALA A 47 4.19 10.35 1.87
N GLY A 48 3.41 11.20 2.53
CA GLY A 48 3.31 12.63 2.22
C GLY A 48 4.66 13.33 2.34
N LEU A 49 5.42 13.05 3.40
CA LEU A 49 6.76 13.61 3.60
C LEU A 49 7.75 13.16 2.51
N ALA A 50 7.78 11.87 2.20
CA ALA A 50 8.64 11.30 1.16
C ALA A 50 8.29 11.88 -0.22
N MET A 51 6.99 11.93 -0.55
CA MET A 51 6.52 12.50 -1.81
C MET A 51 6.77 13.99 -1.95
N GLY A 52 6.76 14.74 -0.85
CA GLY A 52 7.00 16.18 -0.82
C GLY A 52 8.48 16.55 -0.93
N ARG A 53 9.38 15.71 -0.38
CA ARG A 53 10.83 15.99 -0.35
C ARG A 53 11.65 15.25 -1.41
N HIS A 54 11.26 14.03 -1.76
CA HIS A 54 12.01 13.11 -2.62
C HIS A 54 11.07 12.36 -3.57
N ALA A 55 10.22 13.12 -4.24
CA ALA A 55 9.25 12.65 -5.23
C ALA A 55 9.82 11.65 -6.24
N GLU A 56 11.00 11.94 -6.76
CA GLU A 56 11.71 11.22 -7.81
C GLU A 56 12.31 9.89 -7.35
N LYS A 57 12.44 9.69 -6.03
CA LYS A 57 12.98 8.47 -5.42
C LYS A 57 11.90 7.68 -4.65
N THR A 58 10.66 8.18 -4.60
CA THR A 58 9.59 7.57 -3.81
C THR A 58 8.75 6.65 -4.67
N LEU A 59 8.72 5.36 -4.33
CA LEU A 59 7.86 4.34 -4.94
C LEU A 59 6.72 3.99 -3.98
N LEU A 60 5.49 4.15 -4.48
CA LEU A 60 4.28 3.76 -3.75
C LEU A 60 3.87 2.36 -4.17
N VAL A 61 3.67 1.48 -3.20
CA VAL A 61 3.35 0.06 -3.43
C VAL A 61 2.03 -0.28 -2.73
N GLU A 62 1.02 -0.65 -3.50
CA GLU A 62 -0.27 -1.13 -2.99
C GLU A 62 -0.22 -2.64 -2.77
N ILE A 63 -0.60 -3.09 -1.58
CA ILE A 63 -0.72 -4.51 -1.23
C ILE A 63 -2.15 -4.75 -0.77
N GLY A 64 -2.93 -5.45 -1.59
CA GLY A 64 -4.34 -5.71 -1.33
C GLY A 64 -5.29 -4.60 -1.80
N SER A 65 -6.48 -4.55 -1.20
CA SER A 65 -7.51 -3.57 -1.54
C SER A 65 -7.49 -2.42 -0.55
N VAL A 66 -6.86 -1.32 -0.94
CA VAL A 66 -6.72 -0.10 -0.13
C VAL A 66 -7.63 0.98 -0.69
N LYS A 67 -8.32 1.70 0.19
CA LYS A 67 -9.10 2.89 -0.13
C LYS A 67 -8.17 3.90 -0.80
N HIS A 68 -8.45 4.19 -2.06
CA HIS A 68 -7.73 5.23 -2.79
C HIS A 68 -8.08 6.60 -2.23
N PHE A 69 -7.07 7.47 -2.17
CA PHE A 69 -7.26 8.89 -2.01
C PHE A 69 -6.94 9.55 -3.35
N SER A 70 -7.88 10.35 -3.83
CA SER A 70 -7.74 11.15 -5.03
C SER A 70 -6.51 12.06 -4.86
N ASP A 71 -5.73 12.24 -5.93
CA ASP A 71 -4.58 13.16 -5.99
C ASP A 71 -3.22 12.66 -5.47
N ILE A 72 -2.90 11.38 -5.65
CA ILE A 72 -1.49 10.98 -5.83
C ILE A 72 -1.04 11.42 -7.24
N GLY A 73 -0.95 12.74 -7.44
CA GLY A 73 -0.81 13.42 -8.73
C GLY A 73 0.20 12.75 -9.67
N GLY A 74 -0.31 12.09 -10.71
CA GLY A 74 0.49 11.55 -11.82
C GLY A 74 1.50 10.44 -11.48
N ARG A 75 1.56 9.95 -10.23
CA ARG A 75 2.52 8.91 -9.85
C ARG A 75 1.87 7.53 -9.87
N HIS A 76 2.42 6.63 -10.69
CA HIS A 76 1.96 5.26 -10.80
C HIS A 76 2.21 4.50 -9.50
N MET A 77 1.14 4.12 -8.80
CA MET A 77 1.20 3.17 -7.70
C MET A 77 1.42 1.77 -8.26
N LEU A 78 2.44 1.07 -7.75
CA LEU A 78 2.72 -0.31 -8.11
C LEU A 78 1.78 -1.23 -7.31
N ARG A 79 0.93 -2.00 -8.00
CA ARG A 79 0.20 -3.09 -7.34
C ARG A 79 1.11 -4.28 -7.13
N PHE A 80 1.21 -4.75 -5.89
CA PHE A 80 2.04 -5.87 -5.50
C PHE A 80 1.19 -6.93 -4.80
N ASN A 81 1.21 -8.15 -5.35
CA ASN A 81 0.43 -9.28 -4.83
C ASN A 81 1.30 -10.51 -4.54
N GLY A 82 2.62 -10.34 -4.51
CA GLY A 82 3.58 -11.42 -4.25
C GLY A 82 3.82 -12.38 -5.41
N SER A 83 3.06 -12.29 -6.53
CA SER A 83 3.31 -13.10 -7.72
C SER A 83 4.66 -12.77 -8.35
N THR A 84 5.29 -13.74 -9.02
CA THR A 84 6.50 -13.58 -9.84
C THR A 84 6.43 -12.35 -10.75
N ALA A 85 5.29 -12.15 -11.43
CA ALA A 85 5.08 -10.99 -12.28
C ALA A 85 5.12 -9.66 -11.51
N SER A 86 4.44 -9.56 -10.36
CA SER A 86 4.47 -8.35 -9.54
C SER A 86 5.85 -8.07 -8.92
N ARG A 87 6.60 -9.13 -8.61
CA ARG A 87 7.98 -9.08 -8.12
C ARG A 87 8.94 -8.56 -9.19
N HIS A 88 8.85 -9.05 -10.43
CA HIS A 88 9.62 -8.48 -11.54
C HIS A 88 9.25 -7.03 -11.83
N ASN A 89 7.97 -6.67 -11.73
CA ASN A 89 7.55 -5.27 -11.86
C ASN A 89 8.18 -4.39 -10.77
N LEU A 90 8.22 -4.86 -9.51
CA LEU A 90 8.89 -4.15 -8.42
C LEU A 90 10.39 -3.95 -8.69
N VAL A 91 11.09 -5.00 -9.12
CA VAL A 91 12.50 -4.94 -9.51
C VAL A 91 12.73 -3.91 -10.61
N GLY A 92 11.93 -3.94 -11.68
CA GLY A 92 12.05 -2.97 -12.76
C GLY A 92 11.88 -1.52 -12.29
N ARG A 93 10.94 -1.26 -11.37
CA ARG A 93 10.76 0.07 -10.77
C ARG A 93 11.96 0.48 -9.92
N LEU A 94 12.49 -0.42 -9.10
CA LEU A 94 13.67 -0.15 -8.28
C LEU A 94 14.92 0.12 -9.14
N GLN A 95 15.10 -0.60 -10.24
CA GLN A 95 16.17 -0.34 -11.22
C GLN A 95 16.02 1.02 -11.89
N MET A 96 14.80 1.46 -12.23
CA MET A 96 14.55 2.83 -12.73
C MET A 96 14.93 3.90 -11.69
N LEU A 97 14.82 3.57 -10.40
CA LEU A 97 15.29 4.41 -9.29
C LEU A 97 16.80 4.27 -9.03
N ARG A 98 17.53 3.56 -9.91
CA ARG A 98 18.97 3.29 -9.81
C ARG A 98 19.38 2.51 -8.55
N CYS A 99 18.48 1.69 -8.01
CA CYS A 99 18.87 0.69 -7.02
C CYS A 99 19.74 -0.38 -7.68
N ASP A 100 20.90 -0.64 -7.08
CA ASP A 100 21.78 -1.74 -7.47
C ASP A 100 21.23 -3.05 -6.89
N LEU A 101 20.70 -3.90 -7.76
CA LEU A 101 20.01 -5.14 -7.39
C LEU A 101 20.66 -6.33 -8.09
N ASP A 102 21.12 -7.31 -7.29
CA ASP A 102 21.60 -8.60 -7.77
C ASP A 102 20.42 -9.58 -7.96
N VAL A 103 19.90 -9.65 -9.19
CA VAL A 103 18.75 -10.52 -9.55
C VAL A 103 19.08 -11.55 -10.63
N ASP A 104 20.25 -11.47 -11.26
CA ASP A 104 20.61 -12.30 -12.41
C ASP A 104 20.87 -13.75 -11.98
N GLY A 105 20.10 -14.69 -12.56
CA GLY A 105 20.17 -16.12 -12.21
C GLY A 105 19.65 -16.48 -10.81
N ARG A 106 19.09 -15.51 -10.08
CA ARG A 106 18.56 -15.68 -8.72
C ARG A 106 17.05 -15.90 -8.74
N GLN A 107 16.57 -16.90 -8.01
CA GLN A 107 15.13 -17.20 -7.86
C GLN A 107 14.67 -17.24 -6.40
N ASP A 108 15.61 -17.23 -5.45
CA ASP A 108 15.32 -17.29 -4.01
C ASP A 108 14.39 -16.16 -3.54
N TRP A 109 14.46 -14.98 -4.15
CA TRP A 109 13.63 -13.83 -3.84
C TRP A 109 12.20 -13.91 -4.41
N LEU A 110 11.89 -14.87 -5.29
CA LEU A 110 10.57 -15.00 -5.90
C LEU A 110 9.53 -15.61 -4.95
N ASP A 111 9.97 -16.36 -3.95
CA ASP A 111 9.09 -17.10 -3.05
C ASP A 111 9.17 -16.64 -1.59
N VAL A 112 10.10 -15.73 -1.26
CA VAL A 112 10.26 -15.22 0.11
C VAL A 112 9.07 -14.35 0.51
N GLY A 113 8.52 -14.63 1.69
CA GLY A 113 7.48 -13.83 2.35
C GLY A 113 6.06 -14.13 1.87
N ASP A 114 5.11 -13.95 2.79
CA ASP A 114 3.68 -13.95 2.49
C ASP A 114 3.19 -12.51 2.40
N PHE A 115 2.66 -12.14 1.24
CA PHE A 115 2.12 -10.81 0.94
C PHE A 115 0.61 -10.81 0.76
N ALA A 116 -0.07 -11.86 1.23
CA ALA A 116 -1.50 -11.83 1.38
C ALA A 116 -1.87 -10.71 2.38
N PRO A 117 -2.76 -9.77 2.00
CA PRO A 117 -3.28 -8.80 2.95
C PRO A 117 -3.93 -9.56 4.10
N THR A 118 -3.57 -9.23 5.33
CA THR A 118 -4.13 -9.93 6.49
C THR A 118 -5.63 -9.65 6.52
N ALA A 119 -6.44 -10.59 6.01
CA ALA A 119 -7.89 -10.50 6.14
C ALA A 119 -8.21 -10.39 7.63
N GLY A 120 -8.98 -9.36 8.01
CA GLY A 120 -9.34 -9.15 9.40
C GLY A 120 -9.92 -10.44 9.97
N ARG A 121 -9.22 -11.05 10.95
CA ARG A 121 -9.78 -12.18 11.68
C ARG A 121 -11.10 -11.69 12.27
N PRO A 122 -12.23 -12.40 12.06
CA PRO A 122 -13.49 -11.98 12.65
C PRO A 122 -13.29 -11.83 14.16
N ALA A 123 -13.66 -10.67 14.69
CA ALA A 123 -13.56 -10.40 16.12
C ALA A 123 -14.26 -11.53 16.87
N LYS A 124 -13.55 -12.22 17.77
CA LYS A 124 -14.16 -13.24 18.64
C LYS A 124 -15.32 -12.55 19.36
N LYS A 125 -16.56 -12.98 19.06
CA LYS A 125 -17.75 -12.49 19.80
C LYS A 125 -17.47 -12.70 21.28
N LYS A 126 -17.31 -11.61 22.05
CA LYS A 126 -17.30 -11.70 23.51
C LYS A 126 -18.63 -12.34 23.89
N ARG A 127 -18.59 -13.55 24.44
CA ARG A 127 -19.77 -14.17 25.06
C ARG A 127 -20.30 -13.17 26.08
N ALA A 128 -21.53 -12.70 25.87
CA ALA A 128 -22.24 -11.91 26.87
C ALA A 128 -22.23 -12.72 28.18
N LYS A 129 -21.67 -12.16 29.25
CA LYS A 129 -21.86 -12.70 30.59
C LYS A 129 -23.36 -12.57 30.89
N ARG A 130 -24.02 -13.70 31.07
CA ARG A 130 -25.34 -13.79 31.70
C ARG A 130 -25.18 -13.58 33.20
#